data_AF-A0A357CHN6-F1
#
_entry.id   AF-A0A357CHN6-F1
#
_cell.length_a   1.000
_cell.length_b   1.000
_cell.length_c   1.000
_cell.angle_alpha   90.00
_cell.angle_beta   90.00
_cell.angle_gamma   90.00
#
_symmetry.space_group_name_H-M   'P 1'
#
loop_
_entity.id
_entity.type
_entity.pdbx_description
1 polymer ?
#
loop_
_entity_poly.entity_id
_entity_poly.type
_entity_poly.pdbx_seq_one_letter_code
_entity_poly.pdbx_strand_id
1 'polypeptide(L)'
;KMESHNHPSYIEPYQGAATGVGGIMRDVFTMGARPVANMNALRFGAPDHPKTRHLVAGVVSGIGDYGNCMGVPTVGGETNFDPRYNDNILVNAMCVGLVDASRIFKSAANGIALPVVYVGSKTGRDGIHGATMASAEFDEASEEKRPTVQVGDPFTEKLLLEACLELMAEDAIVAIQDMGAAGLTSSSVEMADKGGVGIDLNLNQVPTREEGMTAYEMMLSESQERMLMVLKQGAEKLAERVFKKWGLDFAVIGYTTDTGHLVVRHSGVVEADIPLAALAHAAPVYERPWTETPAQAVIAPEDVKAPNSMLGALEAMMGSAALSSRRWIWEQYDHMVMAETVQRPGGDAAVVRVHGTKKGLAISCDVTPRYCAADPREGAKQAVAECWRNLTATGADPLAIT
;
A
#
# COMPACT_ATOMS: atom_id res chain seq x y z
N LYS A 1 1.25 1.36 8.38
CA LYS A 1 1.62 2.16 7.19
C LYS A 1 0.33 2.48 6.44
N MET A 2 0.27 3.56 5.68
CA MET A 2 -0.83 3.87 4.76
C MET A 2 -0.27 4.22 3.38
N GLU A 3 -0.92 3.75 2.32
CA GLU A 3 -0.57 4.02 0.93
C GLU A 3 -1.80 4.40 0.11
N SER A 4 -1.58 5.03 -1.04
CA SER A 4 -2.63 5.43 -1.96
C SER A 4 -2.55 4.69 -3.29
N HIS A 5 -3.69 4.35 -3.87
CA HIS A 5 -3.81 3.74 -5.20
C HIS A 5 -4.83 4.47 -6.08
N ASN A 6 -4.79 5.80 -6.05
CA ASN A 6 -5.80 6.71 -6.60
C ASN A 6 -6.01 6.53 -8.11
N HIS A 7 -4.93 6.69 -8.89
CA HIS A 7 -5.01 6.70 -10.35
C HIS A 7 -5.45 5.35 -10.94
N PRO A 8 -4.87 4.20 -10.53
CA PRO A 8 -5.37 2.89 -10.96
C PRO A 8 -6.83 2.66 -10.55
N SER A 9 -7.22 3.06 -9.33
CA SER A 9 -8.60 2.88 -8.84
C SER A 9 -9.63 3.75 -9.57
N TYR A 10 -9.22 4.85 -10.18
CA TYR A 10 -10.13 5.65 -11.00
C TYR A 10 -10.39 5.00 -12.38
N ILE A 11 -9.38 4.33 -12.95
CA ILE A 11 -9.45 3.67 -14.27
C ILE A 11 -10.09 2.27 -14.16
N GLU A 12 -9.62 1.46 -13.21
CA GLU A 12 -10.10 0.11 -12.93
C GLU A 12 -10.32 -0.01 -11.41
N PRO A 13 -11.54 0.30 -10.92
CA PRO A 13 -11.78 0.47 -9.49
C PRO A 13 -11.63 -0.79 -8.67
N TYR A 14 -11.89 -1.96 -9.25
CA TYR A 14 -11.74 -3.22 -8.53
C TYR A 14 -10.26 -3.55 -8.35
N GLN A 15 -9.54 -3.62 -9.46
CA GLN A 15 -8.16 -4.06 -9.48
C GLN A 15 -7.24 -3.04 -8.81
N GLY A 16 -7.43 -1.74 -9.09
CA GLY A 16 -6.64 -0.69 -8.45
C GLY A 16 -6.79 -0.68 -6.93
N ALA A 17 -8.00 -0.92 -6.41
CA ALA A 17 -8.18 -0.98 -4.96
C ALA A 17 -7.63 -2.27 -4.35
N ALA A 18 -7.81 -3.41 -5.04
CA ALA A 18 -7.31 -4.70 -4.61
C ALA A 18 -5.77 -4.73 -4.53
N THR A 19 -5.08 -4.25 -5.56
CA THR A 19 -3.61 -4.18 -5.57
C THR A 19 -3.07 -3.15 -4.58
N GLY A 20 -3.83 -2.08 -4.31
CA GLY A 20 -3.53 -1.13 -3.23
C GLY A 20 -3.52 -1.79 -1.85
N VAL A 21 -4.48 -2.69 -1.58
CA VAL A 21 -4.53 -3.48 -0.33
C VAL A 21 -3.39 -4.50 -0.27
N GLY A 22 -3.09 -5.18 -1.38
CA GLY A 22 -1.95 -6.10 -1.44
C GLY A 22 -0.61 -5.40 -1.20
N GLY A 23 -0.36 -4.29 -1.89
CA GLY A 23 0.86 -3.48 -1.71
C GLY A 23 1.13 -3.12 -0.25
N ILE A 24 0.13 -2.54 0.43
CA ILE A 24 0.29 -2.12 1.82
C ILE A 24 0.47 -3.29 2.80
N MET A 25 -0.06 -4.47 2.49
CA MET A 25 0.18 -5.68 3.29
C MET A 25 1.61 -6.16 3.11
N ARG A 26 2.13 -6.18 1.88
CA ARG A 26 3.53 -6.54 1.59
C ARG A 26 4.51 -5.69 2.36
N ASP A 27 4.33 -4.37 2.33
CA ASP A 27 5.14 -3.45 3.13
C ASP A 27 5.21 -3.83 4.61
N VAL A 28 4.06 -4.19 5.19
CA VAL A 28 3.96 -4.52 6.61
C VAL A 28 4.69 -5.84 6.89
N PHE A 29 4.49 -6.87 6.09
CA PHE A 29 5.13 -8.16 6.35
C PHE A 29 6.59 -8.24 5.90
N THR A 30 7.07 -7.36 5.02
CA THR A 30 8.51 -7.15 4.74
C THR A 30 9.28 -6.83 6.03
N MET A 31 8.67 -6.11 6.97
CA MET A 31 9.27 -5.78 8.27
C MET A 31 9.26 -6.96 9.27
N GLY A 32 8.72 -8.12 8.88
CA GLY A 32 8.44 -9.26 9.75
C GLY A 32 7.19 -9.13 10.60
N ALA A 33 6.37 -8.12 10.35
CA ALA A 33 5.12 -7.92 11.05
C ALA A 33 3.99 -8.73 10.41
N ARG A 34 3.25 -9.50 11.20
CA ARG A 34 2.04 -10.16 10.72
C ARG A 34 0.92 -9.12 10.63
N PRO A 35 0.29 -8.90 9.46
CA PRO A 35 -0.90 -8.06 9.34
C PRO A 35 -2.01 -8.54 10.28
N VAL A 36 -2.61 -7.62 11.04
CA VAL A 36 -3.70 -7.93 11.99
C VAL A 36 -4.95 -7.10 11.77
N ALA A 37 -4.85 -5.97 11.06
CA ALA A 37 -5.97 -5.08 10.82
C ALA A 37 -5.71 -4.16 9.63
N ASN A 38 -6.76 -3.85 8.88
CA ASN A 38 -6.76 -2.83 7.84
C ASN A 38 -7.75 -1.71 8.15
N MET A 39 -7.47 -0.52 7.62
CA MET A 39 -8.42 0.60 7.53
C MET A 39 -8.31 1.26 6.16
N ASN A 40 -9.36 1.93 5.71
CA ASN A 40 -9.34 2.62 4.42
C ASN A 40 -9.85 4.06 4.53
N ALA A 41 -9.17 5.00 3.89
CA ALA A 41 -9.63 6.37 3.74
C ALA A 41 -10.03 6.61 2.28
N LEU A 42 -11.34 6.71 2.04
CA LEU A 42 -11.92 6.76 0.70
C LEU A 42 -12.53 8.14 0.41
N ARG A 43 -12.30 8.69 -0.78
CA ARG A 43 -12.94 9.91 -1.26
C ARG A 43 -13.49 9.69 -2.66
N PHE A 44 -14.79 9.89 -2.81
CA PHE A 44 -15.49 9.74 -4.08
C PHE A 44 -16.14 11.05 -4.52
N GLY A 45 -16.53 11.11 -5.79
CA GLY A 45 -17.27 12.22 -6.39
C GLY A 45 -18.66 12.42 -5.79
N ALA A 46 -19.42 13.33 -6.39
CA ALA A 46 -20.80 13.58 -6.02
C ALA A 46 -21.66 12.30 -6.17
N PRO A 47 -22.60 12.00 -5.26
CA PRO A 47 -23.41 10.77 -5.31
C PRO A 47 -24.27 10.61 -6.57
N ASP A 48 -24.63 11.71 -7.22
CA ASP A 48 -25.40 11.79 -8.46
C ASP A 48 -24.52 11.80 -9.72
N HIS A 49 -23.20 11.91 -9.58
CA HIS A 49 -22.27 11.86 -10.71
C HIS A 49 -22.28 10.45 -11.35
N PRO A 50 -22.33 10.35 -12.70
CA PRO A 50 -22.53 9.06 -13.38
C PRO A 50 -21.49 7.97 -13.04
N LYS A 51 -20.22 8.36 -12.81
CA LYS A 51 -19.14 7.43 -12.47
C LYS A 51 -19.13 6.99 -11.00
N THR A 52 -19.66 7.79 -10.07
CA THR A 52 -19.47 7.58 -8.62
C THR A 52 -19.95 6.22 -8.14
N ARG A 53 -21.12 5.76 -8.60
CA ARG A 53 -21.66 4.46 -8.18
C ARG A 53 -20.78 3.29 -8.64
N HIS A 54 -20.25 3.36 -9.86
CA HIS A 54 -19.36 2.34 -10.40
C HIS A 54 -18.04 2.29 -9.62
N LEU A 55 -17.44 3.47 -9.36
CA LEU A 55 -16.19 3.59 -8.61
C LEU A 55 -16.34 3.08 -7.16
N VAL A 56 -17.40 3.48 -6.46
CA VAL A 56 -17.68 2.99 -5.10
C VAL A 56 -17.83 1.47 -5.09
N ALA A 57 -18.61 0.91 -6.01
CA ALA A 57 -18.84 -0.54 -6.06
C ALA A 57 -17.56 -1.32 -6.37
N GLY A 58 -16.77 -0.87 -7.34
CA GLY A 58 -15.50 -1.52 -7.70
C GLY A 58 -14.50 -1.45 -6.57
N VAL A 59 -14.24 -0.25 -6.01
CA VAL A 59 -13.26 -0.06 -4.94
C VAL A 59 -13.61 -0.86 -3.69
N VAL A 60 -14.88 -0.83 -3.26
CA VAL A 60 -15.31 -1.58 -2.07
C VAL A 60 -15.21 -3.08 -2.31
N SER A 61 -15.59 -3.58 -3.48
CA SER A 61 -15.44 -5.01 -3.80
C SER A 61 -13.97 -5.43 -3.85
N GLY A 62 -13.10 -4.64 -4.48
CA GLY A 62 -11.67 -4.95 -4.57
C GLY A 62 -10.96 -4.97 -3.22
N ILE A 63 -11.24 -3.99 -2.35
CA ILE A 63 -10.73 -3.97 -0.96
C ILE A 63 -11.22 -5.20 -0.19
N GLY A 64 -12.53 -5.48 -0.28
CA GLY A 64 -13.15 -6.59 0.43
C GLY A 64 -12.55 -7.92 0.01
N ASP A 65 -12.54 -8.21 -1.29
CA ASP A 65 -12.07 -9.49 -1.80
C ASP A 65 -10.61 -9.74 -1.45
N TYR A 66 -9.73 -8.74 -1.58
CA TYR A 66 -8.32 -8.91 -1.26
C TYR A 66 -8.11 -9.18 0.25
N GLY A 67 -8.69 -8.33 1.11
CA GLY A 67 -8.58 -8.46 2.56
C GLY A 67 -9.20 -9.76 3.10
N ASN A 68 -10.36 -10.15 2.55
CA ASN A 68 -11.09 -11.36 2.93
C ASN A 68 -10.30 -12.62 2.55
N CYS A 69 -9.74 -12.67 1.34
CA CYS A 69 -8.91 -13.79 0.88
C CYS A 69 -7.60 -13.92 1.66
N MET A 70 -6.94 -12.79 1.95
CA MET A 70 -5.75 -12.75 2.81
C MET A 70 -6.04 -13.15 4.26
N GLY A 71 -7.31 -13.05 4.68
CA GLY A 71 -7.73 -13.30 6.04
C GLY A 71 -7.21 -12.22 6.99
N VAL A 72 -7.26 -10.95 6.58
CA VAL A 72 -6.89 -9.80 7.41
C VAL A 72 -8.12 -8.88 7.51
N PRO A 73 -8.65 -8.64 8.71
CA PRO A 73 -9.91 -7.92 8.86
C PRO A 73 -9.75 -6.44 8.52
N THR A 74 -10.69 -5.88 7.77
CA THR A 74 -10.83 -4.42 7.61
C THR A 74 -11.74 -3.91 8.71
N VAL A 75 -11.15 -3.26 9.72
CA VAL A 75 -11.81 -2.99 11.00
C VAL A 75 -12.44 -1.59 11.08
N GLY A 76 -12.18 -0.74 10.08
CA GLY A 76 -12.79 0.58 10.00
C GLY A 76 -12.24 1.39 8.83
N GLY A 77 -12.50 2.68 8.87
CA GLY A 77 -12.11 3.59 7.80
C GLY A 77 -13.01 4.82 7.77
N GLU A 78 -12.75 5.68 6.81
CA GLU A 78 -13.56 6.85 6.53
C GLU A 78 -13.94 6.91 5.05
N THR A 79 -15.09 7.52 4.76
CA THR A 79 -15.56 7.71 3.39
C THR A 79 -16.26 9.05 3.27
N ASN A 80 -15.82 9.88 2.32
CA ASN A 80 -16.50 11.13 1.98
C ASN A 80 -16.86 11.19 0.50
N PHE A 81 -17.85 12.03 0.21
CA PHE A 81 -18.34 12.33 -1.13
C PHE A 81 -18.28 13.84 -1.34
N ASP A 82 -17.58 14.29 -2.37
CA ASP A 82 -17.51 15.71 -2.74
C ASP A 82 -17.31 15.84 -4.27
N PRO A 83 -17.97 16.78 -4.96
CA PRO A 83 -17.82 16.96 -6.41
C PRO A 83 -16.37 17.17 -6.89
N ARG A 84 -15.47 17.65 -6.01
CA ARG A 84 -14.04 17.81 -6.35
C ARG A 84 -13.35 16.50 -6.69
N TYR A 85 -13.91 15.37 -6.28
CA TYR A 85 -13.39 14.03 -6.58
C TYR A 85 -14.14 13.35 -7.75
N ASN A 86 -14.90 14.10 -8.56
CA ASN A 86 -15.60 13.54 -9.72
C ASN A 86 -14.63 12.97 -10.75
N ASP A 87 -13.49 13.62 -10.93
CA ASP A 87 -12.49 13.29 -11.95
C ASP A 87 -11.26 12.56 -11.40
N ASN A 88 -11.13 12.50 -10.07
CA ASN A 88 -10.07 11.77 -9.39
C ASN A 88 -10.51 11.38 -7.98
N ILE A 89 -10.61 10.07 -7.72
CA ILE A 89 -10.96 9.55 -6.40
C ILE A 89 -9.70 9.34 -5.55
N LEU A 90 -9.85 9.36 -4.23
CA LEU A 90 -8.77 8.94 -3.32
C LEU A 90 -9.10 7.57 -2.73
N VAL A 91 -8.15 6.64 -2.87
CA VAL A 91 -8.23 5.27 -2.34
C VAL A 91 -6.96 5.03 -1.55
N ASN A 92 -7.04 5.27 -0.25
CA ASN A 92 -5.93 5.05 0.67
C ASN A 92 -6.20 3.80 1.50
N ALA A 93 -5.27 2.86 1.47
CA ALA A 93 -5.31 1.62 2.25
C ALA A 93 -4.26 1.69 3.37
N MET A 94 -4.68 1.36 4.58
CA MET A 94 -3.82 1.29 5.76
C MET A 94 -3.76 -0.16 6.24
N CYS A 95 -2.55 -0.63 6.55
CA CYS A 95 -2.34 -1.91 7.20
C CYS A 95 -1.57 -1.73 8.50
N VAL A 96 -1.99 -2.47 9.52
CA VAL A 96 -1.35 -2.57 10.82
C VAL A 96 -0.93 -4.00 11.05
N GLY A 97 0.36 -4.19 11.33
CA GLY A 97 0.93 -5.48 11.68
C GLY A 97 1.64 -5.48 13.02
N LEU A 98 1.80 -6.68 13.59
CA LEU A 98 2.48 -6.89 14.85
C LEU A 98 3.75 -7.71 14.64
N VAL A 99 4.83 -7.26 15.27
CA VAL A 99 6.14 -7.93 15.28
C VAL A 99 6.74 -7.82 16.67
N ASP A 100 7.60 -8.77 17.02
CA ASP A 100 8.47 -8.61 18.19
C ASP A 100 9.50 -7.51 17.90
N ALA A 101 9.65 -6.55 18.82
CA ALA A 101 10.59 -5.44 18.66
C ALA A 101 12.04 -5.90 18.44
N SER A 102 12.43 -7.09 18.93
CA SER A 102 13.77 -7.64 18.70
C SER A 102 13.92 -8.38 17.36
N ARG A 103 12.85 -8.49 16.56
CA ARG A 103 12.80 -9.25 15.31
C ARG A 103 12.28 -8.42 14.13
N ILE A 104 12.53 -7.11 14.18
CA ILE A 104 12.22 -6.20 13.07
C ILE A 104 13.27 -6.41 11.98
N PHE A 105 12.82 -6.82 10.80
CA PHE A 105 13.68 -6.97 9.62
C PHE A 105 13.88 -5.61 8.95
N LYS A 106 15.06 -5.43 8.34
CA LYS A 106 15.43 -4.21 7.62
C LYS A 106 15.71 -4.55 6.15
N SER A 107 15.54 -3.57 5.27
CA SER A 107 15.78 -3.72 3.84
C SER A 107 17.23 -3.46 3.41
N ALA A 108 18.18 -3.29 4.35
CA ALA A 108 19.57 -2.94 4.04
C ALA A 108 20.42 -4.19 3.80
N ALA A 109 20.83 -4.45 2.55
CA ALA A 109 21.69 -5.58 2.22
C ALA A 109 23.14 -5.31 2.62
N ASN A 110 23.55 -5.82 3.79
CA ASN A 110 24.92 -5.69 4.27
C ASN A 110 25.70 -6.98 4.04
N GLY A 111 26.78 -6.90 3.27
CA GLY A 111 27.69 -8.01 3.00
C GLY A 111 27.93 -8.24 1.50
N ILE A 112 29.06 -8.86 1.17
CA ILE A 112 29.53 -9.08 -0.20
C ILE A 112 29.39 -10.56 -0.54
N ALA A 113 29.16 -10.86 -1.82
CA ALA A 113 28.98 -12.20 -2.37
C ALA A 113 27.80 -12.96 -1.74
N LEU A 114 26.80 -12.24 -1.25
CA LEU A 114 25.58 -12.83 -0.69
C LEU A 114 24.55 -13.07 -1.80
N PRO A 115 23.83 -14.20 -1.78
CA PRO A 115 22.82 -14.51 -2.78
C PRO A 115 21.65 -13.52 -2.74
N VAL A 116 21.34 -12.94 -3.90
CA VAL A 116 20.14 -12.15 -4.15
C VAL A 116 19.08 -13.08 -4.75
N VAL A 117 17.94 -13.16 -4.10
CA VAL A 117 16.92 -14.18 -4.35
C VAL A 117 15.58 -13.53 -4.65
N TYR A 118 14.96 -14.02 -5.71
CA TYR A 118 13.60 -13.74 -6.10
C TYR A 118 12.66 -14.79 -5.53
N VAL A 119 11.54 -14.36 -4.97
CA VAL A 119 10.46 -15.26 -4.52
C VAL A 119 9.08 -14.71 -4.83
N GLY A 120 8.10 -15.60 -4.98
CA GLY A 120 6.69 -15.25 -5.20
C GLY A 120 6.19 -15.57 -6.60
N SER A 121 5.27 -14.77 -7.12
CA SER A 121 4.68 -14.91 -8.46
C SER A 121 5.72 -14.74 -9.58
N LYS A 122 5.43 -15.27 -10.77
CA LYS A 122 6.29 -15.08 -11.96
C LYS A 122 6.13 -13.69 -12.57
N THR A 123 7.24 -13.15 -13.09
CA THR A 123 7.27 -11.85 -13.76
C THR A 123 6.58 -11.93 -15.14
N GLY A 124 5.67 -10.99 -15.40
CA GLY A 124 4.99 -10.78 -16.69
C GLY A 124 5.04 -9.32 -17.12
N ARG A 125 4.40 -8.97 -18.23
CA ARG A 125 4.34 -7.59 -18.76
C ARG A 125 3.29 -6.72 -18.05
N ASP A 126 3.25 -6.79 -16.73
CA ASP A 126 2.28 -6.07 -15.90
C ASP A 126 2.80 -4.69 -15.53
N GLY A 127 1.95 -3.66 -15.65
CA GLY A 127 2.21 -2.33 -15.10
C GLY A 127 3.52 -1.69 -15.55
N ILE A 128 4.07 -2.08 -16.70
CA ILE A 128 5.24 -1.42 -17.27
C ILE A 128 4.82 0.02 -17.59
N HIS A 129 5.50 1.00 -16.99
CA HIS A 129 5.13 2.44 -16.93
C HIS A 129 4.04 2.83 -15.91
N GLY A 130 3.65 1.95 -15.00
CA GLY A 130 2.65 2.20 -13.96
C GLY A 130 2.98 3.41 -13.08
N ALA A 131 4.23 3.50 -12.59
CA ALA A 131 4.71 4.67 -11.84
C ALA A 131 4.59 6.00 -12.60
N THR A 132 4.91 6.00 -13.90
CA THR A 132 4.78 7.19 -14.76
C THR A 132 3.32 7.57 -14.96
N MET A 133 2.44 6.57 -15.13
CA MET A 133 1.01 6.80 -15.27
C MET A 133 0.37 7.39 -14.01
N ALA A 134 0.77 6.94 -12.82
CA ALA A 134 0.27 7.49 -11.56
C ALA A 134 0.59 8.99 -11.38
N SER A 135 1.55 9.51 -12.17
CA SER A 135 1.96 10.91 -12.17
C SER A 135 1.36 11.73 -13.33
N ALA A 136 0.53 11.13 -14.20
CA ALA A 136 -0.09 11.79 -15.35
C ALA A 136 -1.48 12.35 -15.01
N GLU A 137 -1.86 13.44 -15.68
CA GLU A 137 -3.22 13.98 -15.62
C GLU A 137 -4.22 13.06 -16.36
N PHE A 138 -5.48 13.06 -15.93
CA PHE A 138 -6.54 12.32 -16.61
C PHE A 138 -6.94 13.01 -17.91
N ASP A 139 -7.04 12.23 -18.99
CA ASP A 139 -7.48 12.64 -20.32
C ASP A 139 -8.41 11.59 -20.94
N GLU A 140 -8.99 11.88 -22.11
CA GLU A 140 -9.88 10.95 -22.83
C GLU A 140 -9.17 9.62 -23.18
N ALA A 141 -7.85 9.61 -23.28
CA ALA A 141 -7.03 8.41 -23.56
C ALA A 141 -6.78 7.55 -22.31
N SER A 142 -7.19 7.99 -21.12
CA SER A 142 -6.93 7.27 -19.87
C SER A 142 -7.69 5.93 -19.77
N GLU A 143 -8.82 5.78 -20.45
CA GLU A 143 -9.54 4.50 -20.55
C GLU A 143 -8.76 3.44 -21.35
N GLU A 144 -7.92 3.86 -22.31
CA GLU A 144 -7.06 2.95 -23.09
C GLU A 144 -5.95 2.33 -22.24
N LYS A 145 -5.68 2.91 -21.06
CA LYS A 145 -4.69 2.43 -20.11
C LYS A 145 -5.25 1.36 -19.16
N ARG A 146 -6.54 1.01 -19.25
CA ARG A 146 -7.13 -0.06 -18.42
C ARG A 146 -6.36 -1.41 -18.46
N PRO A 147 -5.87 -1.89 -19.62
CA PRO A 147 -5.12 -3.15 -19.68
C PRO A 147 -3.79 -3.14 -18.93
N THR A 148 -3.27 -1.96 -18.56
CA THR A 148 -2.02 -1.84 -17.82
C THR A 148 -2.24 -1.85 -16.30
N VAL A 149 -3.49 -1.79 -15.83
CA VAL A 149 -3.80 -1.92 -14.40
C VAL A 149 -3.55 -3.35 -13.97
N GLN A 150 -2.75 -3.52 -12.92
CA GLN A 150 -2.32 -4.82 -12.45
C GLN A 150 -3.49 -5.59 -11.83
N VAL A 151 -3.47 -6.91 -11.95
CA VAL A 151 -4.42 -7.80 -11.27
C VAL A 151 -3.71 -8.43 -10.09
N GLY A 152 -4.29 -8.30 -8.89
CA GLY A 152 -3.75 -8.91 -7.68
C GLY A 152 -4.23 -10.35 -7.49
N ASP A 153 -3.39 -11.18 -6.88
CA ASP A 153 -3.70 -12.55 -6.47
C ASP A 153 -3.54 -12.70 -4.94
N PRO A 154 -4.60 -12.42 -4.16
CA PRO A 154 -4.53 -12.48 -2.71
C PRO A 154 -4.28 -13.90 -2.18
N PHE A 155 -4.57 -14.94 -2.96
CA PHE A 155 -4.29 -16.32 -2.53
C PHE A 155 -2.79 -16.60 -2.59
N THR A 156 -2.14 -16.18 -3.67
CA THR A 156 -0.67 -16.28 -3.76
C THR A 156 0.00 -15.37 -2.74
N GLU A 157 -0.51 -14.16 -2.50
CA GLU A 157 0.04 -13.29 -1.46
C GLU A 157 -0.08 -13.89 -0.06
N LYS A 158 -1.17 -14.62 0.21
CA LYS A 158 -1.33 -15.32 1.49
C LYS A 158 -0.24 -16.37 1.69
N LEU A 159 0.05 -17.15 0.64
CA LEU A 159 1.14 -18.14 0.67
C LEU A 159 2.49 -17.43 0.87
N LEU A 160 2.70 -16.30 0.19
CA LEU A 160 3.91 -15.49 0.30
C LEU A 160 4.11 -14.93 1.70
N LEU A 161 3.06 -14.40 2.32
CA LEU A 161 3.07 -13.94 3.71
C LEU A 161 3.52 -15.06 4.67
N GLU A 162 2.90 -16.24 4.57
CA GLU A 162 3.23 -17.34 5.47
C GLU A 162 4.65 -17.89 5.22
N ALA A 163 5.09 -17.97 3.97
CA ALA A 163 6.46 -18.36 3.61
C ALA A 163 7.50 -17.36 4.14
N CYS A 164 7.25 -16.06 3.99
CA CYS A 164 8.13 -15.01 4.52
C CYS A 164 8.23 -15.09 6.03
N LEU A 165 7.10 -15.18 6.75
CA LEU A 165 7.09 -15.28 8.21
C LEU A 165 7.74 -16.57 8.72
N GLU A 166 7.60 -17.69 8.00
CA GLU A 166 8.31 -18.94 8.30
C GLU A 166 9.81 -18.79 8.14
N LEU A 167 10.29 -18.20 7.03
CA LEU A 167 11.73 -17.99 6.83
C LEU A 167 12.31 -16.97 7.82
N MET A 168 11.54 -15.95 8.20
CA MET A 168 11.90 -14.96 9.23
C MET A 168 11.95 -15.54 10.64
N ALA A 169 11.42 -16.75 10.87
CA ALA A 169 11.66 -17.51 12.10
C ALA A 169 13.05 -18.13 12.17
N GLU A 170 13.73 -18.23 11.03
CA GLU A 170 15.07 -18.75 10.89
C GLU A 170 16.11 -17.63 10.80
N ASP A 171 17.38 -17.97 11.07
CA ASP A 171 18.49 -17.03 10.94
C ASP A 171 19.05 -17.00 9.50
N ALA A 172 18.19 -16.74 8.51
CA ALA A 172 18.49 -16.92 7.09
C ALA A 172 18.59 -15.62 6.27
N ILE A 173 17.93 -14.55 6.71
CA ILE A 173 17.71 -13.33 5.91
C ILE A 173 18.68 -12.24 6.37
N VAL A 174 19.33 -11.56 5.42
CA VAL A 174 20.14 -10.35 5.63
C VAL A 174 19.29 -9.12 5.35
N ALA A 175 18.59 -9.13 4.21
CA ALA A 175 17.66 -8.07 3.81
C ALA A 175 16.47 -8.67 3.06
N ILE A 176 15.35 -7.95 3.12
CA ILE A 176 14.12 -8.28 2.42
C ILE A 176 13.47 -6.97 1.96
N GLN A 177 12.88 -7.00 0.78
CA GLN A 177 12.18 -5.86 0.18
C GLN A 177 11.00 -6.40 -0.64
N ASP A 178 9.86 -5.72 -0.58
CA ASP A 178 8.75 -5.97 -1.49
C ASP A 178 9.07 -5.44 -2.89
N MET A 179 8.40 -6.00 -3.90
CA MET A 179 8.50 -5.52 -5.28
C MET A 179 7.21 -4.84 -5.72
N GLY A 180 7.19 -3.52 -5.63
CA GLY A 180 6.09 -2.66 -6.08
C GLY A 180 6.41 -1.88 -7.36
N ALA A 181 6.23 -0.56 -7.30
CA ALA A 181 6.50 0.34 -8.43
C ALA A 181 7.94 0.22 -8.93
N ALA A 182 8.12 0.16 -10.25
CA ALA A 182 9.40 -0.11 -10.93
C ALA A 182 10.07 -1.47 -10.59
N GLY A 183 9.36 -2.40 -9.94
CA GLY A 183 9.70 -3.82 -9.87
C GLY A 183 11.11 -4.14 -9.33
N LEU A 184 11.86 -4.95 -10.09
CA LEU A 184 13.23 -5.33 -9.73
C LEU A 184 14.16 -4.12 -9.67
N THR A 185 13.91 -3.09 -10.47
CA THR A 185 14.77 -1.90 -10.55
C THR A 185 14.80 -1.17 -9.21
N SER A 186 13.64 -0.71 -8.72
CA SER A 186 13.55 0.00 -7.44
C SER A 186 14.01 -0.89 -6.28
N SER A 187 13.50 -2.12 -6.23
CA SER A 187 13.75 -3.05 -5.12
C SER A 187 15.24 -3.38 -4.97
N SER A 188 15.94 -3.64 -6.08
CA SER A 188 17.39 -3.92 -6.05
C SER A 188 18.21 -2.68 -5.71
N VAL A 189 17.88 -1.52 -6.31
CA VAL A 189 18.59 -0.26 -6.05
C VAL A 189 18.43 0.16 -4.59
N GLU A 190 17.21 0.19 -4.06
CA GLU A 190 16.96 0.61 -2.68
C GLU A 190 17.64 -0.31 -1.66
N MET A 191 17.59 -1.63 -1.90
CA MET A 191 18.20 -2.61 -1.01
C MET A 191 19.73 -2.48 -0.99
N ALA A 192 20.34 -2.29 -2.16
CA ALA A 192 21.77 -2.13 -2.32
C ALA A 192 22.28 -0.80 -1.74
N ASP A 193 21.58 0.30 -2.02
CA ASP A 193 21.90 1.65 -1.56
C ASP A 193 21.89 1.74 -0.02
N LYS A 194 20.81 1.27 0.62
CA LYS A 194 20.70 1.22 2.09
C LYS A 194 21.77 0.35 2.74
N GLY A 195 22.31 -0.62 2.01
CA GLY A 195 23.36 -1.54 2.46
C GLY A 195 24.79 -1.11 2.10
N GLY A 196 24.96 -0.09 1.24
CA GLY A 196 26.27 0.34 0.75
C GLY A 196 27.00 -0.72 -0.08
N VAL A 197 26.28 -1.56 -0.83
CA VAL A 197 26.84 -2.64 -1.68
C VAL A 197 26.45 -2.45 -3.14
N GLY A 198 27.13 -3.14 -4.06
CA GLY A 198 26.66 -3.32 -5.43
C GLY A 198 25.79 -4.59 -5.58
N ILE A 199 25.17 -4.78 -6.74
CA ILE A 199 24.42 -6.00 -7.09
C ILE A 199 24.70 -6.38 -8.55
N ASP A 200 25.01 -7.66 -8.79
CA ASP A 200 25.05 -8.27 -10.14
C ASP A 200 23.84 -9.22 -10.30
N LEU A 201 22.92 -8.89 -11.22
CA LEU A 201 21.72 -9.66 -11.54
C LEU A 201 21.87 -10.40 -12.87
N ASN A 202 21.46 -11.66 -12.89
CA ASN A 202 21.30 -12.48 -14.08
C ASN A 202 19.81 -12.74 -14.35
N LEU A 203 19.24 -11.99 -15.29
CA LEU A 203 17.83 -12.07 -15.65
C LEU A 203 17.42 -13.42 -16.23
N ASN A 204 18.36 -14.23 -16.75
CA ASN A 204 18.04 -15.59 -17.20
C ASN A 204 17.57 -16.51 -16.05
N GLN A 205 17.79 -16.11 -14.79
CA GLN A 205 17.34 -16.84 -13.60
C GLN A 205 16.00 -16.32 -13.06
N VAL A 206 15.51 -15.18 -13.53
CA VAL A 206 14.24 -14.60 -13.04
C VAL A 206 13.08 -15.44 -13.57
N PRO A 207 12.17 -15.93 -12.70
CA PRO A 207 10.98 -16.65 -13.13
C PRO A 207 10.06 -15.75 -13.96
N THR A 208 9.79 -16.13 -15.20
CA THR A 208 8.86 -15.43 -16.10
C THR A 208 7.67 -16.30 -16.47
N ARG A 209 6.50 -15.68 -16.71
CA ARG A 209 5.31 -16.38 -17.23
C ARG A 209 5.08 -16.16 -18.72
N GLU A 210 5.76 -15.19 -19.30
CA GLU A 210 5.69 -14.85 -20.72
C GLU A 210 7.03 -15.14 -21.40
N GLU A 211 6.97 -15.66 -22.63
CA GLU A 211 8.15 -15.90 -23.45
C GLU A 211 8.68 -14.59 -24.07
N GLY A 212 9.99 -14.55 -24.31
CA GLY A 212 10.63 -13.45 -25.04
C GLY A 212 10.57 -12.10 -24.34
N MET A 213 10.44 -12.05 -23.01
CA MET A 213 10.54 -10.80 -22.27
C MET A 213 11.95 -10.21 -22.41
N THR A 214 12.01 -8.91 -22.69
CA THR A 214 13.25 -8.14 -22.75
C THR A 214 13.75 -7.81 -21.35
N ALA A 215 15.04 -7.47 -21.23
CA ALA A 215 15.61 -7.03 -19.95
C ALA A 215 14.87 -5.81 -19.37
N TYR A 216 14.46 -4.89 -20.24
CA TYR A 216 13.65 -3.71 -19.88
C TYR A 216 12.32 -4.12 -19.24
N GLU A 217 11.56 -5.00 -19.89
CA GLU A 217 10.26 -5.47 -19.40
C GLU A 217 10.40 -6.24 -18.08
N MET A 218 11.43 -7.08 -17.94
CA MET A 218 11.67 -7.83 -16.70
C MET A 218 12.04 -6.92 -15.52
N MET A 219 12.89 -5.92 -15.76
CA MET A 219 13.37 -5.01 -14.72
C MET A 219 12.30 -4.04 -14.23
N LEU A 220 11.39 -3.59 -15.10
CA LEU A 220 10.37 -2.58 -14.80
C LEU A 220 8.96 -3.15 -14.63
N SER A 221 8.76 -4.45 -14.82
CA SER A 221 7.51 -5.13 -14.54
C SER A 221 7.06 -4.89 -13.09
N GLU A 222 5.80 -4.51 -12.93
CA GLU A 222 5.12 -4.33 -11.66
C GLU A 222 4.15 -5.50 -11.36
N SER A 223 4.45 -6.70 -11.87
CA SER A 223 3.73 -7.93 -11.47
C SER A 223 3.65 -8.02 -9.94
N GLN A 224 2.49 -8.44 -9.43
CA GLN A 224 2.20 -8.43 -8.00
C GLN A 224 2.76 -9.68 -7.29
N GLU A 225 2.65 -9.70 -5.97
CA GLU A 225 3.05 -10.83 -5.09
C GLU A 225 4.48 -11.33 -5.28
N ARG A 226 5.44 -10.40 -5.34
CA ARG A 226 6.87 -10.69 -5.45
C ARG A 226 7.66 -10.01 -4.35
N MET A 227 8.74 -10.68 -3.93
CA MET A 227 9.70 -10.16 -2.95
C MET A 227 11.11 -10.40 -3.44
N LEU A 228 12.00 -9.49 -3.07
CA LEU A 228 13.45 -9.61 -3.24
C LEU A 228 14.09 -9.84 -1.88
N MET A 229 15.04 -10.76 -1.79
CA MET A 229 15.75 -11.07 -0.54
C MET A 229 17.25 -11.17 -0.77
N VAL A 230 18.03 -10.77 0.22
CA VAL A 230 19.43 -11.17 0.34
C VAL A 230 19.53 -12.16 1.49
N LEU A 231 20.01 -13.36 1.20
CA LEU A 231 20.15 -14.42 2.20
C LEU A 231 21.57 -14.47 2.74
N LYS A 232 21.74 -15.05 3.93
CA LYS A 232 23.04 -15.44 4.45
C LYS A 232 23.65 -16.53 3.56
N GLN A 233 24.97 -16.54 3.47
CA GLN A 233 25.70 -17.59 2.75
C GLN A 233 25.29 -18.98 3.25
N GLY A 234 24.89 -19.87 2.34
CA GLY A 234 24.50 -21.25 2.66
C GLY A 234 23.04 -21.43 3.09
N ALA A 235 22.26 -20.35 3.22
CA ALA A 235 20.84 -20.41 3.58
C ALA A 235 19.91 -20.65 2.37
N GLU A 236 20.43 -20.71 1.15
CA GLU A 236 19.66 -20.81 -0.09
C GLU A 236 18.79 -22.07 -0.11
N LYS A 237 19.35 -23.23 0.28
CA LYS A 237 18.59 -24.49 0.35
C LYS A 237 17.52 -24.47 1.43
N LEU A 238 17.71 -23.72 2.52
CA LEU A 238 16.70 -23.57 3.56
C LEU A 238 15.54 -22.73 3.02
N ALA A 239 15.84 -21.57 2.47
CA ALA A 239 14.85 -20.67 1.89
C ALA A 239 14.08 -21.35 0.75
N GLU A 240 14.78 -22.01 -0.18
CA GLU A 240 14.16 -22.74 -1.29
C GLU A 240 13.15 -23.78 -0.79
N ARG A 241 13.48 -24.54 0.27
CA ARG A 241 12.54 -25.51 0.86
C ARG A 241 11.31 -24.83 1.45
N VAL A 242 11.46 -23.70 2.12
CA VAL A 242 10.34 -22.94 2.70
C VAL A 242 9.42 -22.44 1.58
N PHE A 243 9.94 -21.74 0.56
CA PHE A 243 9.10 -21.21 -0.52
C PHE A 243 8.44 -22.32 -1.35
N LYS A 244 9.16 -23.41 -1.66
CA LYS A 244 8.58 -24.56 -2.37
C LYS A 244 7.50 -25.30 -1.55
N LYS A 245 7.65 -25.38 -0.22
CA LYS A 245 6.62 -25.93 0.67
C LYS A 245 5.29 -25.17 0.54
N TRP A 246 5.35 -23.85 0.38
CA TRP A 246 4.19 -22.99 0.19
C TRP A 246 3.75 -22.87 -1.29
N GLY A 247 4.39 -23.60 -2.22
CA GLY A 247 4.02 -23.60 -3.64
C GLY A 247 4.48 -22.38 -4.43
N LEU A 248 5.47 -21.64 -3.92
CA LEU A 248 5.98 -20.40 -4.53
C LEU A 248 7.26 -20.66 -5.33
N ASP A 249 7.48 -19.85 -6.38
CA ASP A 249 8.74 -19.86 -7.12
C ASP A 249 9.87 -19.30 -6.25
N PHE A 250 11.08 -19.82 -6.48
CA PHE A 250 12.31 -19.43 -5.82
C PHE A 250 13.44 -19.46 -6.84
N ALA A 251 14.21 -18.37 -6.94
CA ALA A 251 15.39 -18.33 -7.79
C ALA A 251 16.48 -17.45 -7.19
N VAL A 252 17.72 -17.94 -7.20
CA VAL A 252 18.89 -17.09 -6.96
C VAL A 252 19.18 -16.34 -8.26
N ILE A 253 18.90 -15.05 -8.27
CA ILE A 253 18.98 -14.22 -9.48
C ILE A 253 20.24 -13.38 -9.55
N GLY A 254 21.07 -13.37 -8.51
CA GLY A 254 22.25 -12.53 -8.47
C GLY A 254 23.01 -12.62 -7.17
N TYR A 255 23.99 -11.74 -7.00
CA TYR A 255 24.79 -11.63 -5.79
C TYR A 255 25.11 -10.16 -5.46
N THR A 256 25.25 -9.86 -4.18
CA THR A 256 25.81 -8.58 -3.74
C THR A 256 27.29 -8.49 -4.08
N THR A 257 27.77 -7.30 -4.41
CA THR A 257 29.15 -7.03 -4.83
C THR A 257 29.76 -5.86 -4.05
N ASP A 258 31.06 -5.68 -4.15
CA ASP A 258 31.81 -4.53 -3.62
C ASP A 258 32.01 -3.41 -4.66
N THR A 259 31.38 -3.53 -5.84
CA THR A 259 31.61 -2.62 -6.96
C THR A 259 30.87 -1.29 -6.80
N GLY A 260 29.81 -1.24 -5.99
CA GLY A 260 28.92 -0.07 -5.88
C GLY A 260 28.05 0.16 -7.13
N HIS A 261 27.97 -0.82 -8.03
CA HIS A 261 27.22 -0.76 -9.27
C HIS A 261 26.05 -1.75 -9.24
N LEU A 262 24.96 -1.39 -9.94
CA LEU A 262 23.94 -2.32 -10.39
C LEU A 262 24.33 -2.82 -11.78
N VAL A 263 24.72 -4.09 -11.88
CA VAL A 263 25.02 -4.77 -13.13
C VAL A 263 23.87 -5.71 -13.46
N VAL A 264 23.28 -5.57 -14.64
CA VAL A 264 22.16 -6.41 -15.11
C VAL A 264 22.60 -7.16 -16.35
N ARG A 265 22.49 -8.48 -16.31
CA ARG A 265 22.88 -9.39 -17.40
C ARG A 265 21.67 -10.15 -17.91
N HIS A 266 21.54 -10.25 -19.23
CA HIS A 266 20.50 -11.05 -19.86
C HIS A 266 21.04 -11.67 -21.14
N SER A 267 20.77 -12.97 -21.37
CA SER A 267 21.22 -13.69 -22.58
C SER A 267 22.71 -13.50 -22.95
N GLY A 268 23.59 -13.39 -21.94
CA GLY A 268 25.04 -13.21 -22.14
C GLY A 268 25.51 -11.77 -22.40
N VAL A 269 24.60 -10.80 -22.39
CA VAL A 269 24.87 -9.37 -22.59
C VAL A 269 24.75 -8.62 -21.26
N VAL A 270 25.55 -7.57 -21.06
CA VAL A 270 25.38 -6.60 -19.98
C VAL A 270 24.40 -5.53 -20.47
N GLU A 271 23.18 -5.60 -19.99
CA GLU A 271 22.07 -4.72 -20.37
C GLU A 271 22.14 -3.37 -19.64
N ALA A 272 22.67 -3.38 -18.41
CA ALA A 272 22.93 -2.18 -17.63
C ALA A 272 24.15 -2.38 -16.73
N ASP A 273 24.92 -1.30 -16.58
CA ASP A 273 26.01 -1.18 -15.61
C ASP A 273 26.00 0.27 -15.11
N ILE A 274 25.37 0.50 -13.95
CA ILE A 274 25.04 1.84 -13.46
C ILE A 274 25.53 2.02 -12.02
N PRO A 275 26.23 3.11 -11.68
CA PRO A 275 26.56 3.44 -10.30
C PRO A 275 25.28 3.63 -9.46
N LEU A 276 25.16 2.93 -8.34
CA LEU A 276 23.93 2.95 -7.52
C LEU A 276 23.62 4.33 -6.95
N ALA A 277 24.64 5.05 -6.49
CA ALA A 277 24.48 6.40 -5.93
C ALA A 277 23.81 7.38 -6.91
N ALA A 278 24.01 7.19 -8.22
CA ALA A 278 23.36 8.00 -9.24
C ALA A 278 21.85 7.71 -9.33
N LEU A 279 21.44 6.48 -9.11
CA LEU A 279 20.02 6.08 -9.12
C LEU A 279 19.30 6.47 -7.82
N ALA A 280 19.97 6.34 -6.68
CA ALA A 280 19.35 6.56 -5.37
C ALA A 280 19.34 8.03 -4.89
N HIS A 281 20.35 8.83 -5.27
CA HIS A 281 20.55 10.16 -4.66
C HIS A 281 20.68 11.31 -5.66
N ALA A 282 20.87 11.04 -6.95
CA ALA A 282 21.07 12.11 -7.94
C ALA A 282 19.76 12.63 -8.57
N ALA A 283 18.60 12.16 -8.11
CA ALA A 283 17.32 12.70 -8.53
C ALA A 283 17.22 14.19 -8.14
N PRO A 284 16.95 15.11 -9.09
CA PRO A 284 16.83 16.53 -8.76
C PRO A 284 15.69 16.79 -7.78
N VAL A 285 16.00 17.48 -6.68
CA VAL A 285 14.98 18.02 -5.76
C VAL A 285 14.53 19.37 -6.30
N TYR A 286 13.24 19.49 -6.63
CA TYR A 286 12.67 20.73 -7.17
C TYR A 286 12.19 21.65 -6.05
N GLU A 287 12.72 22.87 -6.02
CA GLU A 287 12.09 23.99 -5.32
C GLU A 287 11.21 24.74 -6.32
N ARG A 288 9.91 24.43 -6.32
CA ARG A 288 8.95 25.08 -7.22
C ARG A 288 8.49 26.41 -6.63
N PRO A 289 8.38 27.49 -7.43
CA PRO A 289 7.73 28.71 -6.98
C PRO A 289 6.31 28.41 -6.49
N TRP A 290 5.95 28.90 -5.31
CA TRP A 290 4.61 28.76 -4.75
C TRP A 290 4.16 30.09 -4.14
N THR A 291 2.84 30.26 -4.02
CA THR A 291 2.21 31.39 -3.35
C THR A 291 1.32 30.89 -2.24
N GLU A 292 1.27 31.61 -1.13
CA GLU A 292 0.38 31.27 -0.02
C GLU A 292 -1.08 31.24 -0.48
N THR A 293 -1.80 30.19 -0.08
CA THR A 293 -3.22 30.07 -0.34
C THR A 293 -3.94 31.23 0.37
N PRO A 294 -4.70 32.07 -0.35
CA PRO A 294 -5.43 33.17 0.28
C PRO A 294 -6.37 32.64 1.37
N ALA A 295 -6.33 33.26 2.55
CA ALA A 295 -7.24 32.91 3.64
C ALA A 295 -8.70 33.13 3.21
N GLN A 296 -9.56 32.15 3.47
CA GLN A 296 -11.00 32.32 3.26
C GLN A 296 -11.59 33.25 4.33
N ALA A 297 -12.68 33.94 3.98
CA ALA A 297 -13.38 34.79 4.92
C ALA A 297 -13.92 33.95 6.08
N VAL A 298 -13.74 34.45 7.31
CA VAL A 298 -14.35 33.85 8.49
C VAL A 298 -15.86 34.04 8.40
N ILE A 299 -16.61 32.93 8.47
CA ILE A 299 -18.07 32.95 8.54
C ILE A 299 -18.46 33.10 10.00
N ALA A 300 -19.05 34.24 10.37
CA ALA A 300 -19.51 34.45 11.74
C ALA A 300 -20.81 33.64 11.99
N PRO A 301 -21.03 33.09 13.19
CA PRO A 301 -22.25 32.35 13.51
C PRO A 301 -23.55 33.12 13.21
N GLU A 302 -23.53 34.44 13.43
CA GLU A 302 -24.64 35.36 13.15
C GLU A 302 -24.98 35.52 11.66
N ASP A 303 -24.03 35.24 10.76
CA ASP A 303 -24.23 35.32 9.31
C ASP A 303 -24.86 34.04 8.74
N VAL A 304 -24.86 32.95 9.52
CA VAL A 304 -25.46 31.67 9.13
C VAL A 304 -26.94 31.67 9.47
N LYS A 305 -27.79 31.71 8.43
CA LYS A 305 -29.25 31.63 8.60
C LYS A 305 -29.63 30.32 9.31
N ALA A 306 -30.31 30.45 10.44
CA ALA A 306 -30.85 29.30 11.18
C ALA A 306 -31.82 28.47 10.29
N PRO A 307 -31.83 27.14 10.41
CA PRO A 307 -32.73 26.32 9.62
C PRO A 307 -34.18 26.54 10.05
N ASN A 308 -35.10 26.46 9.10
CA ASN A 308 -36.54 26.68 9.33
C ASN A 308 -37.16 25.62 10.28
N SER A 309 -36.51 24.46 10.44
CA SER A 309 -36.92 23.37 11.33
C SER A 309 -35.69 22.61 11.82
N MET A 310 -35.60 22.37 13.13
CA MET A 310 -34.52 21.56 13.70
C MET A 310 -34.61 20.09 13.27
N LEU A 311 -35.82 19.52 13.26
CA LEU A 311 -36.05 18.15 12.78
C LEU A 311 -35.74 18.04 11.29
N GLY A 312 -36.19 19.01 10.48
CA GLY A 312 -35.89 19.03 9.05
C GLY A 312 -34.40 19.17 8.76
N ALA A 313 -33.66 19.94 9.56
CA ALA A 313 -32.20 20.05 9.45
C ALA A 313 -31.51 18.72 9.81
N LEU A 314 -31.95 18.06 10.89
CA LEU A 314 -31.42 16.75 11.30
C LEU A 314 -31.69 15.68 10.22
N GLU A 315 -32.91 15.63 9.68
CA GLU A 315 -33.28 14.74 8.58
C GLU A 315 -32.39 14.97 7.35
N ALA A 316 -32.18 16.23 6.96
CA ALA A 316 -31.32 16.58 5.84
C ALA A 316 -29.85 16.18 6.10
N MET A 317 -29.34 16.40 7.32
CA MET A 317 -27.99 16.02 7.71
C MET A 317 -27.81 14.51 7.67
N MET A 318 -28.68 13.73 8.33
CA MET A 318 -28.62 12.26 8.37
C MET A 318 -28.85 11.62 7.00
N GLY A 319 -29.67 12.23 6.15
CA GLY A 319 -29.92 11.80 4.78
C GLY A 319 -28.80 12.16 3.80
N SER A 320 -27.88 13.05 4.19
CA SER A 320 -26.77 13.47 3.32
C SER A 320 -25.72 12.36 3.17
N ALA A 321 -25.05 12.33 2.02
CA ALA A 321 -23.93 11.43 1.81
C ALA A 321 -22.75 11.70 2.77
N ALA A 322 -22.70 12.85 3.43
CA ALA A 322 -21.64 13.19 4.39
C ALA A 322 -21.78 12.47 5.74
N LEU A 323 -23.01 12.18 6.18
CA LEU A 323 -23.29 11.62 7.51
C LEU A 323 -24.10 10.31 7.47
N SER A 324 -24.55 9.89 6.30
CA SER A 324 -25.27 8.63 6.14
C SER A 324 -24.42 7.43 6.54
N SER A 325 -25.08 6.37 7.01
CA SER A 325 -24.42 5.14 7.46
C SER A 325 -23.48 4.57 6.40
N ARG A 326 -22.28 4.15 6.83
CA ARG A 326 -21.30 3.41 6.00
C ARG A 326 -21.52 1.90 6.02
N ARG A 327 -22.67 1.43 6.53
CA ARG A 327 -23.01 0.02 6.69
C ARG A 327 -22.79 -0.82 5.45
N TRP A 328 -23.28 -0.35 4.31
CA TRP A 328 -23.12 -1.07 3.04
C TRP A 328 -21.65 -1.30 2.64
N ILE A 329 -20.73 -0.43 3.07
CA ILE A 329 -19.29 -0.57 2.80
C ILE A 329 -18.71 -1.66 3.71
N TRP A 330 -18.83 -1.51 5.03
CA TRP A 330 -18.16 -2.41 5.97
C TRP A 330 -18.79 -3.80 6.08
N GLU A 331 -20.05 -4.00 5.65
CA GLU A 331 -20.65 -5.34 5.56
C GLU A 331 -20.04 -6.21 4.45
N GLN A 332 -19.29 -5.63 3.53
CA GLN A 332 -18.57 -6.37 2.48
C GLN A 332 -17.18 -6.80 2.92
N TYR A 333 -16.73 -6.30 4.08
CA TYR A 333 -15.45 -6.65 4.66
C TYR A 333 -15.64 -7.64 5.78
N ASP A 334 -14.80 -8.67 5.77
CA ASP A 334 -14.55 -9.38 7.00
C ASP A 334 -13.91 -8.42 8.00
N HIS A 335 -14.48 -8.41 9.20
CA HIS A 335 -14.03 -7.61 10.34
C HIS A 335 -13.91 -8.47 11.60
N MET A 336 -13.88 -9.80 11.46
CA MET A 336 -13.90 -10.75 12.59
C MET A 336 -12.88 -11.88 12.48
N VAL A 337 -12.27 -12.10 11.32
CA VAL A 337 -11.19 -13.08 11.12
C VAL A 337 -10.08 -12.84 12.14
N MET A 338 -9.47 -13.93 12.58
CA MET A 338 -8.58 -14.05 13.76
C MET A 338 -9.28 -13.93 15.12
N ALA A 339 -10.57 -13.55 15.16
CA ALA A 339 -11.39 -13.42 16.38
C ALA A 339 -10.83 -12.44 17.43
N GLU A 340 -10.06 -11.45 16.99
CA GLU A 340 -9.45 -10.44 17.87
C GLU A 340 -10.09 -9.06 17.77
N THR A 341 -11.04 -8.82 16.87
CA THR A 341 -11.79 -7.56 16.82
C THR A 341 -12.68 -7.43 18.04
N VAL A 342 -12.35 -6.49 18.94
CA VAL A 342 -13.10 -6.22 20.17
C VAL A 342 -14.22 -5.22 19.91
N GLN A 343 -13.91 -4.12 19.21
CA GLN A 343 -14.88 -3.12 18.77
C GLN A 343 -15.10 -3.26 17.28
N ARG A 344 -16.34 -3.60 16.90
CA ARG A 344 -16.77 -3.74 15.50
C ARG A 344 -16.95 -2.37 14.83
N PRO A 345 -17.01 -2.31 13.48
CA PRO A 345 -17.30 -1.07 12.76
C PRO A 345 -18.56 -0.36 13.28
N GLY A 346 -18.50 0.97 13.33
CA GLY A 346 -19.62 1.84 13.78
C GLY A 346 -19.34 2.68 15.02
N GLY A 347 -18.18 2.51 15.68
CA GLY A 347 -17.69 3.44 16.70
C GLY A 347 -16.58 4.36 16.19
N ASP A 348 -16.06 5.22 17.07
CA ASP A 348 -15.10 6.28 16.70
C ASP A 348 -13.69 5.75 16.34
N ALA A 349 -13.28 4.61 16.89
CA ALA A 349 -12.04 3.93 16.53
C ALA A 349 -12.24 2.40 16.54
N ALA A 350 -11.43 1.69 15.77
CA ALA A 350 -11.35 0.23 15.83
C ALA A 350 -10.50 -0.19 17.03
N VAL A 351 -10.88 -1.29 17.70
CA VAL A 351 -10.07 -1.89 18.78
C VAL A 351 -9.87 -3.37 18.49
N VAL A 352 -8.61 -3.78 18.31
CA VAL A 352 -8.21 -5.15 18.03
C VAL A 352 -7.32 -5.66 19.17
N ARG A 353 -7.56 -6.87 19.65
CA ARG A 353 -6.74 -7.47 20.70
C ARG A 353 -5.42 -7.98 20.12
N VAL A 354 -4.34 -7.79 20.86
CA VAL A 354 -3.07 -8.44 20.57
C VAL A 354 -3.20 -9.91 20.96
N HIS A 355 -3.14 -10.80 19.97
CA HIS A 355 -3.38 -12.24 20.12
C HIS A 355 -2.63 -12.84 21.32
N GLY A 356 -3.32 -13.67 22.10
CA GLY A 356 -2.76 -14.32 23.29
C GLY A 356 -2.50 -13.40 24.50
N THR A 357 -2.89 -12.12 24.43
CA THR A 357 -2.70 -11.16 25.53
C THR A 357 -4.01 -10.46 25.91
N LYS A 358 -3.98 -9.59 26.93
CA LYS A 358 -5.08 -8.68 27.26
C LYS A 358 -4.89 -7.26 26.70
N LYS A 359 -3.85 -7.04 25.89
CA LYS A 359 -3.56 -5.73 25.28
C LYS A 359 -4.52 -5.48 24.12
N GLY A 360 -5.00 -4.25 23.99
CA GLY A 360 -5.77 -3.77 22.84
C GLY A 360 -4.97 -2.75 22.04
N LEU A 361 -5.16 -2.78 20.73
CA LEU A 361 -4.64 -1.80 19.79
C LEU A 361 -5.82 -1.01 19.22
N ALA A 362 -5.82 0.30 19.47
CA ALA A 362 -6.81 1.20 18.91
C ALA A 362 -6.27 1.84 17.63
N ILE A 363 -7.12 1.95 16.60
CA ILE A 363 -6.76 2.42 15.27
C ILE A 363 -7.87 3.35 14.76
N SER A 364 -7.49 4.51 14.23
CA SER A 364 -8.40 5.48 13.59
C SER A 364 -7.68 6.16 12.41
N CYS A 365 -8.45 6.59 11.41
CA CYS A 365 -7.96 7.36 10.26
C CYS A 365 -9.00 8.39 9.86
N ASP A 366 -8.63 9.67 9.88
CA ASP A 366 -9.58 10.77 9.71
C ASP A 366 -8.91 11.96 9.01
N VAL A 367 -9.55 12.51 7.97
CA VAL A 367 -9.20 13.79 7.36
C VAL A 367 -10.48 14.49 6.90
N THR A 368 -10.85 15.62 7.50
CA THR A 368 -12.03 16.37 7.05
C THR A 368 -11.69 17.29 5.85
N PRO A 369 -12.07 16.97 4.58
CA PRO A 369 -11.55 17.68 3.41
C PRO A 369 -12.02 19.13 3.31
N ARG A 370 -13.24 19.42 3.81
CA ARG A 370 -13.78 20.78 3.86
C ARG A 370 -12.96 21.72 4.74
N TYR A 371 -12.30 21.21 5.78
CA TYR A 371 -11.42 22.02 6.62
C TYR A 371 -10.09 22.27 5.92
N CYS A 372 -9.52 21.24 5.29
CA CYS A 372 -8.31 21.40 4.46
C CYS A 372 -8.53 22.36 3.28
N ALA A 373 -9.73 22.38 2.69
CA ALA A 373 -10.08 23.30 1.63
C ALA A 373 -10.27 24.75 2.12
N ALA A 374 -10.76 24.94 3.35
CA ALA A 374 -10.93 26.26 3.96
C ALA A 374 -9.58 26.85 4.38
N ASP A 375 -8.77 26.04 5.06
CA ASP A 375 -7.40 26.36 5.47
C ASP A 375 -6.60 25.05 5.57
N PRO A 376 -5.64 24.80 4.66
CA PRO A 376 -4.86 23.56 4.67
C PRO A 376 -4.10 23.31 5.97
N ARG A 377 -3.65 24.37 6.65
CA ARG A 377 -2.89 24.26 7.89
C ARG A 377 -3.79 23.90 9.06
N GLU A 378 -4.92 24.57 9.21
CA GLU A 378 -5.89 24.27 10.27
C GLU A 378 -6.60 22.93 10.01
N GLY A 379 -6.89 22.61 8.75
CA GLY A 379 -7.41 21.29 8.36
C GLY A 379 -6.46 20.15 8.72
N ALA A 380 -5.15 20.31 8.45
CA ALA A 380 -4.16 19.30 8.82
C ALA A 380 -4.06 19.12 10.35
N LYS A 381 -4.08 20.21 11.13
CA LYS A 381 -4.14 20.13 12.61
C LYS A 381 -5.41 19.41 13.08
N GLN A 382 -6.54 19.70 12.45
CA GLN A 382 -7.82 19.09 12.80
C GLN A 382 -7.81 17.58 12.53
N ALA A 383 -7.24 17.11 11.41
CA ALA A 383 -7.12 15.69 11.11
C ALA A 383 -6.39 14.93 12.22
N VAL A 384 -5.25 15.47 12.69
CA VAL A 384 -4.51 14.89 13.84
C VAL A 384 -5.36 14.91 15.12
N ALA A 385 -6.03 16.03 15.39
CA ALA A 385 -6.85 16.18 16.60
C ALA A 385 -8.10 15.28 16.61
N GLU A 386 -8.68 14.98 15.45
CA GLU A 386 -9.81 14.08 15.29
C GLU A 386 -9.39 12.64 15.60
N CYS A 387 -8.33 12.14 14.95
CA CYS A 387 -7.76 10.82 15.26
C CYS A 387 -7.42 10.68 16.76
N TRP A 388 -6.79 11.71 17.34
CA TRP A 388 -6.46 11.72 18.77
C TRP A 388 -7.71 11.56 19.65
N ARG A 389 -8.79 12.28 19.33
CA ARG A 389 -10.04 12.23 20.08
C ARG A 389 -10.72 10.87 19.94
N ASN A 390 -10.77 10.33 18.72
CA ASN A 390 -11.34 9.02 18.42
C ASN A 390 -10.63 7.91 19.20
N LEU A 391 -9.29 7.93 19.24
CA LEU A 391 -8.50 6.96 20.01
C LEU A 391 -8.74 7.11 21.52
N THR A 392 -8.64 8.33 22.06
CA THR A 392 -8.79 8.56 23.52
C THR A 392 -10.21 8.26 24.02
N ALA A 393 -11.24 8.40 23.18
CA ALA A 393 -12.62 8.01 23.50
C ALA A 393 -12.76 6.49 23.79
N THR A 394 -11.88 5.66 23.23
CA THR A 394 -11.81 4.22 23.54
C THR A 394 -10.97 3.89 24.79
N GLY A 395 -10.40 4.91 25.44
CA GLY A 395 -9.47 4.75 26.56
C GLY A 395 -8.04 4.39 26.15
N ALA A 396 -7.72 4.45 24.85
CA ALA A 396 -6.38 4.21 24.34
C ALA A 396 -5.48 5.44 24.47
N ASP A 397 -4.18 5.20 24.57
CA ASP A 397 -3.13 6.22 24.51
C ASP A 397 -2.59 6.31 23.08
N PRO A 398 -2.75 7.43 22.36
CA PRO A 398 -2.25 7.57 21.00
C PRO A 398 -0.71 7.54 20.93
N LEU A 399 -0.15 6.62 20.14
CA LEU A 399 1.30 6.36 20.12
C LEU A 399 2.04 6.95 18.91
N ALA A 400 1.40 6.95 17.74
CA ALA A 400 2.01 7.34 16.47
C ALA A 400 0.93 7.70 15.44
N ILE A 401 1.35 8.37 14.37
CA ILE A 401 0.55 8.69 13.18
C ILE A 401 1.33 8.31 11.92
N THR A 402 0.61 7.97 10.85
CA THR A 402 1.18 7.62 9.54
C THR A 402 0.58 8.48 8.45
#